data_AF-A0A168PQC2-F1
#
_entry.id   AF-A0A168PQC2-F1
#
_cell.length_a   1.000
_cell.length_b   1.000
_cell.length_c   1.000
_cell.angle_alpha   90.00
_cell.angle_beta   90.00
_cell.angle_gamma   90.00
#
_symmetry.space_group_name_H-M   'P 1'
#
loop_
_entity.id
_entity.type
_entity.pdbx_description
1 polymer ?
#
loop_
_entity_poly.entity_id
_entity_poly.type
_entity_poly.pdbx_seq_one_letter_code
_entity_poly.pdbx_strand_id
1 'polypeptide(L)'
;MPSKRGSYPAPLPYHQRTLSSSSSSKLYKSNKPSGGWKRPLRWFLLIGTIMYIALYILFPSSSTPSQPQDHFAELAIAQQLHPSPPTTASIPKIVHFVYGLKGPDPTLDWIHYLSIKSAHDRLSPTTIMFHYHYLPTGPVFDLARPMLTLHKVDLAPTTAPFGDRPVTHFAHQADLIRLDVLNHYGGIYLDLDVIVMRSMDHLLRHEFIMGQEGIGGSVGLCNAVILARPQARFLQRWQHTYRTFDQADWNYHSVVLPGKLARHFYGEITIMNHTAFFWPLWDSHGLRTLFLEKNYDFADNLATHVWESAATPHLMAGLTPSLIRNIDSSLYCQLRHLLPHDGQEPIRPCRILTHSPRSDHLVGSWPLTPVPLTLNPSPATDTSGNDMHGILRNGFFLPNDDDGVYLSGQDSYLFLSMPTNLTLTPLTIQWHTKITTQPPVNDQGTVMMVQTDVCKLWIKPGAVETWTLTNGWVWERTSSVPLSFPADDQYHVYTLVLHSPLSSSLLAPALVVYRDGYVVASSQAPTFENGIVRGIWFGSAEPAKYQDPWDTSASLAAWYKKINIWERALTLQDLRNDPLQSFKNADHQSWLLE
;
A
#
# COMPACT_ATOMS: atom_id res chain seq x y z
N MET A 1 -58.59 18.69 31.87
CA MET A 1 -58.39 19.08 30.45
C MET A 1 -56.91 19.09 30.14
N PRO A 2 -56.38 18.10 29.39
CA PRO A 2 -55.01 18.09 28.88
C PRO A 2 -54.98 18.51 27.39
N SER A 3 -54.01 19.33 26.98
CA SER A 3 -53.87 19.76 25.58
C SER A 3 -52.56 19.28 24.93
N LYS A 4 -52.75 18.25 24.09
CA LYS A 4 -52.18 17.99 22.76
C LYS A 4 -50.67 17.99 22.54
N ARG A 5 -50.23 16.77 22.18
CA ARG A 5 -49.03 16.39 21.42
C ARG A 5 -48.89 17.19 20.12
N GLY A 6 -47.67 17.63 19.82
CA GLY A 6 -47.24 18.09 18.51
C GLY A 6 -46.11 17.20 17.99
N SER A 7 -46.35 16.57 16.85
CA SER A 7 -45.45 15.76 16.04
C SER A 7 -44.37 16.62 15.36
N TYR A 8 -43.11 16.17 15.41
CA TYR A 8 -42.02 16.72 14.59
C TYR A 8 -41.88 15.92 13.28
N PRO A 9 -41.73 16.58 12.12
CA PRO A 9 -41.58 15.91 10.83
C PRO A 9 -40.13 15.51 10.55
N ALA A 10 -40.00 14.46 9.72
CA ALA A 10 -38.75 13.93 9.19
C ALA A 10 -38.00 14.96 8.28
N PRO A 11 -36.66 14.93 8.24
CA PRO A 11 -35.89 15.75 7.30
C PRO A 11 -35.93 15.16 5.88
N LEU A 12 -36.35 15.99 4.92
CA LEU A 12 -36.29 15.75 3.48
C LEU A 12 -34.83 15.89 2.95
N PRO A 13 -34.51 15.23 1.83
CA PRO A 13 -33.14 15.06 1.34
C PRO A 13 -32.57 16.31 0.67
N TYR A 14 -31.27 16.49 0.84
CA TYR A 14 -30.49 17.60 0.31
C TYR A 14 -30.39 17.53 -1.22
N HIS A 15 -30.72 18.64 -1.88
CA HIS A 15 -30.64 18.82 -3.32
C HIS A 15 -29.21 18.69 -3.86
N GLN A 16 -29.03 17.81 -4.84
CA GLN A 16 -27.88 17.79 -5.74
C GLN A 16 -27.82 19.10 -6.55
N ARG A 17 -26.72 19.85 -6.41
CA ARG A 17 -26.34 20.89 -7.36
C ARG A 17 -25.43 20.26 -8.42
N THR A 18 -25.97 20.12 -9.62
CA THR A 18 -25.25 19.76 -10.83
C THR A 18 -24.22 20.84 -11.18
N LEU A 19 -22.94 20.51 -11.09
CA LEU A 19 -21.86 21.23 -11.76
C LEU A 19 -21.36 20.33 -12.90
N SER A 20 -21.60 20.79 -14.12
CA SER A 20 -21.11 20.19 -15.35
C SER A 20 -19.58 20.23 -15.40
N SER A 21 -18.94 19.07 -15.35
CA SER A 21 -17.56 18.90 -15.80
C SER A 21 -17.58 18.12 -17.12
N SER A 22 -17.20 18.80 -18.19
CA SER A 22 -17.01 18.21 -19.51
C SER A 22 -15.69 17.43 -19.52
N SER A 23 -15.77 16.10 -19.43
CA SER A 23 -14.64 15.21 -19.71
C SER A 23 -14.74 14.72 -21.16
N SER A 24 -13.80 15.17 -22.00
CA SER A 24 -13.64 14.74 -23.37
C SER A 24 -12.71 13.51 -23.43
N SER A 25 -13.27 12.32 -23.21
CA SER A 25 -12.57 11.06 -23.49
C SER A 25 -12.67 10.71 -24.98
N LYS A 26 -11.61 10.96 -25.74
CA LYS A 26 -11.48 10.44 -27.11
C LYS A 26 -11.17 8.94 -27.07
N LEU A 27 -12.16 8.14 -27.47
CA LEU A 27 -12.02 6.72 -27.78
C LEU A 27 -10.96 6.49 -28.87
N TYR A 28 -9.95 5.68 -28.57
CA TYR A 28 -9.17 4.97 -29.59
C TYR A 28 -9.85 3.63 -29.89
N LYS A 29 -10.52 3.54 -31.05
CA LYS A 29 -10.99 2.26 -31.62
C LYS A 29 -9.79 1.55 -32.27
N SER A 30 -9.43 0.37 -31.78
CA SER A 30 -8.51 -0.53 -32.50
C SER A 30 -9.32 -1.54 -33.32
N ASN A 31 -9.10 -1.52 -34.64
CA ASN A 31 -9.65 -2.48 -35.58
C ASN A 31 -8.88 -3.81 -35.48
N LYS A 32 -9.59 -4.92 -35.23
CA LYS A 32 -9.10 -6.29 -35.48
C LYS A 32 -9.20 -6.59 -36.98
N PRO A 33 -8.20 -7.22 -37.62
CA PRO A 33 -8.42 -8.01 -38.81
C PRO A 33 -8.63 -9.50 -38.45
N SER A 34 -9.64 -10.07 -39.09
CA SER A 34 -9.94 -11.49 -39.20
C SER A 34 -9.04 -12.17 -40.25
N GLY A 35 -8.86 -13.48 -40.13
CA GLY A 35 -8.35 -14.34 -41.21
C GLY A 35 -7.15 -15.19 -40.80
N GLY A 36 -7.37 -16.51 -40.65
CA GLY A 36 -6.33 -17.47 -40.28
C GLY A 36 -5.40 -17.88 -41.42
N TRP A 37 -4.36 -18.64 -41.08
CA TRP A 37 -3.80 -19.79 -41.83
C TRP A 37 -2.75 -20.52 -40.97
N LYS A 38 -2.75 -21.85 -41.02
CA LYS A 38 -1.90 -22.74 -40.21
C LYS A 38 -0.61 -23.15 -40.96
N ARG A 39 0.57 -22.78 -40.41
CA ARG A 39 1.93 -23.39 -40.51
C ARG A 39 2.58 -23.55 -41.93
N PRO A 40 3.94 -23.65 -42.07
CA PRO A 40 4.99 -23.85 -41.05
C PRO A 40 6.11 -22.78 -41.07
N LEU A 41 6.22 -22.00 -39.98
CA LEU A 41 7.16 -20.87 -39.83
C LEU A 41 8.58 -21.26 -39.35
N ARG A 42 8.89 -22.56 -39.22
CA ARG A 42 10.14 -22.99 -38.53
C ARG A 42 11.40 -23.00 -39.40
N TRP A 43 11.30 -23.02 -40.73
CA TRP A 43 12.47 -23.03 -41.63
C TRP A 43 12.96 -21.64 -42.05
N PHE A 44 12.06 -20.65 -42.11
CA PHE A 44 12.43 -19.26 -42.45
C PHE A 44 13.17 -18.54 -41.30
N LEU A 45 12.88 -18.89 -40.04
CA LEU A 45 13.57 -18.33 -38.88
C LEU A 45 15.04 -18.77 -38.82
N LEU A 46 15.36 -20.02 -39.19
CA LEU A 46 16.74 -20.53 -39.11
C LEU A 46 17.65 -19.88 -40.15
N ILE A 47 17.17 -19.70 -41.39
CA ILE A 47 17.93 -19.06 -42.47
C ILE A 47 18.11 -17.56 -42.20
N GLY A 48 17.07 -16.88 -41.67
CA GLY A 48 17.17 -15.48 -41.26
C GLY A 48 18.18 -15.26 -40.13
N THR A 49 18.27 -16.19 -39.18
CA THR A 49 19.22 -16.09 -38.05
C THR A 49 20.67 -16.27 -38.52
N ILE A 50 20.93 -17.20 -39.43
CA ILE A 50 22.28 -17.43 -39.99
C ILE A 50 22.72 -16.22 -40.83
N MET A 51 21.81 -15.63 -41.61
CA MET A 51 22.12 -14.44 -42.42
C MET A 51 22.37 -13.19 -41.56
N TYR A 52 21.65 -13.05 -40.43
CA TYR A 52 21.87 -11.97 -39.45
C TYR A 52 23.23 -12.09 -38.75
N ILE A 53 23.61 -13.30 -38.33
CA ILE A 53 24.92 -13.56 -37.70
C ILE A 53 26.06 -13.32 -38.71
N ALA A 54 25.89 -13.72 -39.97
CA ALA A 54 26.87 -13.45 -41.03
C ALA A 54 27.03 -11.94 -41.31
N LEU A 55 25.94 -11.16 -41.31
CA LEU A 55 26.01 -9.69 -41.43
C LEU A 55 26.69 -9.04 -40.21
N TYR A 56 26.48 -9.58 -39.01
CA TYR A 56 27.06 -9.03 -37.77
C TYR A 56 28.57 -9.28 -37.65
N ILE A 57 29.07 -10.39 -38.22
CA ILE A 57 30.50 -10.72 -38.24
C ILE A 57 31.23 -9.94 -39.35
N LEU A 58 30.57 -9.65 -40.48
CA LEU A 58 31.18 -8.94 -41.61
C LEU A 58 31.14 -7.41 -41.50
N PHE A 59 30.27 -6.85 -40.64
CA PHE A 59 30.19 -5.41 -40.36
C PHE A 59 30.19 -5.15 -38.85
N PRO A 60 31.35 -5.17 -38.18
CA PRO A 60 31.44 -4.70 -36.80
C PRO A 60 31.09 -3.21 -36.79
N SER A 61 29.87 -2.87 -36.40
CA SER A 61 29.43 -1.50 -36.23
C SER A 61 30.26 -0.88 -35.11
N SER A 62 31.32 -0.16 -35.48
CA SER A 62 32.05 0.76 -34.62
C SER A 62 31.21 2.03 -34.41
N SER A 63 30.01 1.85 -33.88
CA SER A 63 29.19 2.91 -33.35
C SER A 63 28.98 2.60 -31.88
N THR A 64 29.77 3.27 -31.03
CA THR A 64 29.38 3.54 -29.64
C THR A 64 27.89 3.88 -29.64
N PRO A 65 27.06 3.30 -28.78
CA PRO A 65 25.67 3.71 -28.68
C PRO A 65 25.68 5.20 -28.32
N SER A 66 25.33 6.07 -29.27
CA SER A 66 25.06 7.46 -28.97
C SER A 66 23.92 7.45 -27.96
N GLN A 67 24.19 7.93 -26.75
CA GLN A 67 23.15 8.28 -25.79
C GLN A 67 22.05 9.03 -26.57
N PRO A 68 20.77 8.65 -26.45
CA PRO A 68 19.70 9.43 -27.05
C PRO A 68 19.94 10.89 -26.65
N GLN A 69 20.06 11.78 -27.63
CA GLN A 69 20.13 13.20 -27.31
C GLN A 69 18.74 13.60 -26.80
N ASP A 70 18.54 13.46 -25.49
CA ASP A 70 17.37 13.96 -24.78
C ASP A 70 17.40 15.49 -24.90
N HIS A 71 16.77 16.02 -25.95
CA HIS A 71 16.62 17.46 -26.17
C HIS A 71 15.35 17.96 -25.49
N PHE A 72 15.50 18.60 -24.33
CA PHE A 72 14.42 19.28 -23.63
C PHE A 72 14.86 20.69 -23.18
N ALA A 73 13.93 21.63 -23.13
CA ALA A 73 14.22 23.06 -22.95
C ALA A 73 14.98 23.34 -21.65
N GLU A 74 14.64 22.64 -20.58
CA GLU A 74 15.26 22.79 -19.27
C GLU A 74 16.74 22.38 -19.25
N LEU A 75 17.17 21.44 -20.11
CA LEU A 75 18.59 21.06 -20.19
C LEU A 75 19.45 22.22 -20.68
N ALA A 76 19.01 22.94 -21.72
CA ALA A 76 19.72 24.10 -22.24
C ALA A 76 19.83 25.21 -21.18
N ILE A 77 18.74 25.45 -20.44
CA ILE A 77 18.70 26.42 -19.33
C ILE A 77 19.68 26.00 -18.21
N ALA A 78 19.68 24.72 -17.83
CA ALA A 78 20.58 24.19 -16.81
C ALA A 78 22.07 24.24 -17.24
N GLN A 79 22.37 24.05 -18.53
CA GLN A 79 23.72 24.10 -19.08
C GLN A 79 24.28 25.52 -19.18
N GLN A 80 23.42 26.52 -19.44
CA GLN A 80 23.81 27.93 -19.50
C GLN A 80 24.21 28.50 -18.13
N LEU A 81 23.73 27.89 -17.04
CA LEU A 81 24.14 28.30 -15.71
C LEU A 81 25.58 27.87 -15.41
N HIS A 82 26.40 28.83 -14.99
CA HIS A 82 27.69 28.57 -14.34
C HIS A 82 27.47 28.57 -12.82
N PRO A 83 27.35 27.39 -12.17
CA PRO A 83 27.04 27.34 -10.75
C PRO A 83 28.26 27.77 -9.91
N SER A 84 27.99 28.47 -8.82
CA SER A 84 28.99 28.73 -7.78
C SER A 84 29.39 27.41 -7.08
N PRO A 85 30.63 27.26 -6.59
CA PRO A 85 31.00 26.10 -5.80
C PRO A 85 30.24 26.11 -4.44
N PRO A 86 29.99 24.94 -3.84
CA PRO A 86 29.38 24.86 -2.52
C PRO A 86 30.20 25.61 -1.46
N THR A 87 29.55 26.29 -0.51
CA THR A 87 30.25 27.10 0.51
C THR A 87 30.78 26.29 1.69
N THR A 88 30.46 24.99 1.77
CA THR A 88 30.86 24.11 2.87
C THR A 88 31.51 22.81 2.38
N ALA A 89 32.31 22.20 3.25
CA ALA A 89 33.02 20.95 2.98
C ALA A 89 32.15 19.69 3.12
N SER A 90 30.99 19.78 3.75
CA SER A 90 30.03 18.68 3.98
C SER A 90 28.61 19.25 4.10
N ILE A 91 27.59 18.42 3.87
CA ILE A 91 26.19 18.78 4.09
C ILE A 91 26.00 19.16 5.57
N PRO A 92 25.51 20.37 5.89
CA PRO A 92 25.22 20.76 7.27
C PRO A 92 24.18 19.84 7.90
N LYS A 93 24.32 19.56 9.19
CA LYS A 93 23.38 18.70 9.92
C LYS A 93 22.17 19.49 10.44
N ILE A 94 21.49 20.15 9.51
CA ILE A 94 20.31 20.98 9.72
C ILE A 94 19.15 20.27 9.03
N VAL A 95 18.03 20.08 9.72
CA VAL A 95 16.82 19.50 9.12
C VAL A 95 15.85 20.61 8.75
N HIS A 96 15.20 20.51 7.60
CA HIS A 96 14.22 21.47 7.11
C HIS A 96 12.87 20.79 6.87
N PHE A 97 11.81 21.35 7.46
CA PHE A 97 10.42 21.03 7.14
C PHE A 97 9.71 22.28 6.62
N VAL A 98 8.79 22.10 5.67
CA VAL A 98 7.95 23.19 5.13
C VAL A 98 6.48 22.84 5.37
N TYR A 99 5.70 23.76 5.96
CA TYR A 99 4.28 23.54 6.23
C TYR A 99 3.48 24.85 6.35
N GLY A 100 2.15 24.75 6.47
CA GLY A 100 1.30 25.89 6.78
C GLY A 100 1.19 26.90 5.63
N LEU A 101 1.14 26.40 4.39
CA LEU A 101 1.06 27.23 3.17
C LEU A 101 -0.37 27.32 2.58
N LYS A 102 -1.27 26.41 2.97
CA LYS A 102 -2.61 26.26 2.34
C LYS A 102 -3.62 27.32 2.79
N GLY A 103 -3.59 27.75 4.04
CA GLY A 103 -4.58 28.66 4.61
C GLY A 103 -4.33 28.96 6.09
N PRO A 104 -5.09 29.91 6.66
CA PRO A 104 -4.97 30.31 8.07
C PRO A 104 -5.29 29.14 9.00
N ASP A 105 -4.73 29.22 10.22
CA ASP A 105 -4.94 28.28 11.32
C ASP A 105 -4.66 26.80 10.99
N PRO A 106 -3.51 26.45 10.38
CA PRO A 106 -3.18 25.04 10.15
C PRO A 106 -2.99 24.30 11.49
N THR A 107 -3.13 22.99 11.45
CA THR A 107 -2.84 22.11 12.60
C THR A 107 -1.87 21.03 12.16
N LEU A 108 -1.20 20.39 13.11
CA LEU A 108 -0.42 19.18 12.83
C LEU A 108 -1.22 17.94 13.23
N ASP A 109 -1.25 16.94 12.35
CA ASP A 109 -1.68 15.60 12.68
C ASP A 109 -0.53 14.79 13.29
N TRP A 110 -0.88 13.64 13.89
CA TRP A 110 0.10 12.77 14.55
C TRP A 110 1.22 12.30 13.64
N ILE A 111 0.96 12.12 12.34
CA ILE A 111 1.99 11.73 11.39
C ILE A 111 3.08 12.80 11.26
N HIS A 112 2.70 14.09 11.27
CA HIS A 112 3.65 15.20 11.23
C HIS A 112 4.53 15.23 12.49
N TYR A 113 3.94 15.04 13.66
CA TYR A 113 4.71 14.92 14.90
C TYR A 113 5.69 13.75 14.83
N LEU A 114 5.25 12.58 14.35
CA LEU A 114 6.07 11.38 14.23
C LEU A 114 7.21 11.58 13.22
N SER A 115 6.97 12.28 12.12
CA SER A 115 8.02 12.69 11.16
C SER A 115 9.08 13.56 11.84
N ILE A 116 8.66 14.66 12.50
CA ILE A 116 9.56 15.56 13.22
C ILE A 116 10.35 14.80 14.30
N LYS A 117 9.67 13.97 15.09
CA LYS A 117 10.25 13.18 16.17
C LYS A 117 11.26 12.15 15.65
N SER A 118 10.95 11.48 14.54
CA SER A 118 11.87 10.54 13.89
C SER A 118 13.15 11.24 13.41
N ALA A 119 13.02 12.42 12.80
CA ALA A 119 14.16 13.21 12.36
C ALA A 119 15.01 13.69 13.55
N HIS A 120 14.37 14.21 14.60
CA HIS A 120 15.03 14.62 15.84
C HIS A 120 15.87 13.47 16.42
N ASP A 121 15.27 12.29 16.62
CA ASP A 121 15.91 11.18 17.32
C ASP A 121 16.98 10.49 16.48
N ARG A 122 16.67 10.22 15.20
CA ARG A 122 17.53 9.39 14.34
C ARG A 122 18.62 10.17 13.65
N LEU A 123 18.36 11.43 13.32
CA LEU A 123 19.38 12.29 12.75
C LEU A 123 20.17 12.99 13.84
N SER A 124 19.59 13.34 15.00
CA SER A 124 20.27 14.20 16.00
C SER A 124 20.86 15.47 15.36
N PRO A 125 20.02 16.30 14.70
CA PRO A 125 20.50 17.48 14.00
C PRO A 125 20.88 18.61 14.96
N THR A 126 21.71 19.53 14.50
CA THR A 126 22.04 20.75 15.26
C THR A 126 20.80 21.62 15.46
N THR A 127 19.92 21.67 14.46
CA THR A 127 18.62 22.33 14.54
C THR A 127 17.64 21.75 13.53
N ILE A 128 16.35 21.81 13.85
CA ILE A 128 15.26 21.52 12.94
C ILE A 128 14.57 22.84 12.62
N MET A 129 14.79 23.35 11.41
CA MET A 129 14.13 24.55 10.91
C MET A 129 12.73 24.21 10.39
N PHE A 130 11.72 24.85 10.98
CA PHE A 130 10.33 24.72 10.58
C PHE A 130 9.91 25.98 9.81
N HIS A 131 9.77 25.84 8.49
CA HIS A 131 9.45 26.91 7.57
C HIS A 131 7.93 27.01 7.39
N TYR A 132 7.33 28.15 7.74
CA TYR A 132 5.88 28.31 7.69
C TYR A 132 5.43 29.69 7.24
N HIS A 133 4.26 29.76 6.61
CA HIS A 133 3.58 31.03 6.38
C HIS A 133 2.51 31.30 7.44
N TYR A 134 1.58 30.35 7.58
CA TYR A 134 0.63 30.29 8.69
C TYR A 134 1.16 29.34 9.76
N LEU A 135 1.34 29.85 10.98
CA LEU A 135 1.89 29.07 12.08
C LEU A 135 0.86 28.01 12.52
N PRO A 136 1.23 26.72 12.62
CA PRO A 136 0.30 25.73 13.12
C PRO A 136 -0.07 25.98 14.58
N THR A 137 -1.26 25.51 14.93
CA THR A 137 -1.79 25.55 16.30
C THR A 137 -2.24 24.16 16.73
N GLY A 138 -2.59 24.02 18.01
CA GLY A 138 -3.17 22.81 18.56
C GLY A 138 -2.16 21.89 19.25
N PRO A 139 -2.67 20.88 19.97
CA PRO A 139 -1.89 20.12 20.95
C PRO A 139 -0.72 19.33 20.34
N VAL A 140 -0.88 18.82 19.12
CA VAL A 140 0.17 18.07 18.43
C VAL A 140 1.30 18.99 17.99
N PHE A 141 0.98 20.23 17.57
CA PHE A 141 2.00 21.23 17.28
C PHE A 141 2.73 21.66 18.55
N ASP A 142 2.01 21.90 19.65
CA ASP A 142 2.61 22.25 20.95
C ASP A 142 3.56 21.16 21.45
N LEU A 143 3.26 19.89 21.16
CA LEU A 143 4.12 18.76 21.45
C LEU A 143 5.38 18.73 20.57
N ALA A 144 5.27 19.08 19.28
CA ALA A 144 6.41 19.16 18.37
C ALA A 144 7.29 20.38 18.62
N ARG A 145 6.69 21.47 19.13
CA ARG A 145 7.25 22.81 19.31
C ARG A 145 8.67 22.85 19.91
N PRO A 146 9.00 22.10 20.97
CA PRO A 146 10.31 22.20 21.61
C PRO A 146 11.47 21.69 20.72
N MET A 147 11.18 20.91 19.69
CA MET A 147 12.17 20.39 18.74
C MET A 147 12.47 21.36 17.59
N LEU A 148 11.70 22.45 17.45
CA LEU A 148 11.66 23.27 16.24
C LEU A 148 12.25 24.67 16.46
N THR A 149 13.07 25.10 15.51
CA THR A 149 13.40 26.52 15.29
C THR A 149 12.48 27.07 14.22
N LEU A 150 11.70 28.08 14.58
CA LEU A 150 10.76 28.70 13.65
C LEU A 150 11.43 29.61 12.63
N HIS A 151 11.00 29.49 11.38
CA HIS A 151 11.34 30.41 10.32
C HIS A 151 10.08 30.78 9.53
N LYS A 152 9.59 32.01 9.70
CA LYS A 152 8.46 32.50 8.91
C LYS A 152 8.93 32.76 7.47
N VAL A 153 8.17 32.28 6.50
CA VAL A 153 8.40 32.48 5.07
C VAL A 153 7.19 33.16 4.45
N ASP A 154 7.46 33.97 3.43
CA ASP A 154 6.40 34.52 2.59
C ASP A 154 6.01 33.49 1.53
N LEU A 155 4.73 33.49 1.15
CA LEU A 155 4.31 32.72 -0.01
C LEU A 155 5.01 33.29 -1.23
N ALA A 156 5.54 32.41 -2.08
CA ALA A 156 6.12 32.82 -3.34
C ALA A 156 5.09 33.70 -4.09
N PRO A 157 5.48 34.86 -4.61
CA PRO A 157 4.55 35.72 -5.30
C PRO A 157 3.83 34.95 -6.41
N THR A 158 2.57 35.31 -6.67
CA THR A 158 1.78 34.83 -7.83
C THR A 158 2.38 35.22 -9.18
N THR A 159 3.59 35.75 -9.18
CA THR A 159 4.52 35.84 -10.30
C THR A 159 5.84 35.33 -9.74
N ALA A 160 6.25 34.11 -10.07
CA ALA A 160 7.51 33.54 -9.59
C ALA A 160 8.70 34.50 -9.81
N PRO A 161 9.85 34.34 -9.12
CA PRO A 161 11.08 35.10 -9.41
C PRO A 161 11.64 34.89 -10.84
N PHE A 162 10.96 34.13 -11.68
CA PHE A 162 11.42 33.62 -12.97
C PHE A 162 10.45 33.87 -14.15
N GLY A 163 9.39 34.68 -13.98
CA GLY A 163 8.50 35.13 -15.06
C GLY A 163 7.04 35.40 -14.65
N ASP A 164 6.16 35.66 -15.63
CA ASP A 164 4.73 35.95 -15.45
C ASP A 164 3.85 34.73 -15.09
N ARG A 165 4.46 33.65 -14.58
CA ARG A 165 3.75 32.39 -14.28
C ARG A 165 3.44 32.29 -12.78
N PRO A 166 2.15 32.23 -12.39
CA PRO A 166 1.77 32.11 -10.99
C PRO A 166 2.03 30.70 -10.45
N VAL A 167 2.57 30.63 -9.23
CA VAL A 167 2.63 29.40 -8.43
C VAL A 167 1.63 29.53 -7.29
N THR A 168 0.42 29.03 -7.51
CA THR A 168 -0.72 29.21 -6.59
C THR A 168 -0.97 28.00 -5.71
N HIS A 169 -0.60 26.80 -6.16
CA HIS A 169 -0.84 25.60 -5.36
C HIS A 169 0.23 25.45 -4.28
N PHE A 170 -0.20 25.24 -3.04
CA PHE A 170 0.67 25.19 -1.86
C PHE A 170 1.78 24.12 -1.97
N ALA A 171 1.52 22.99 -2.64
CA ALA A 171 2.54 21.95 -2.86
C ALA A 171 3.71 22.46 -3.71
N HIS A 172 3.42 23.24 -4.76
CA HIS A 172 4.46 23.83 -5.61
C HIS A 172 5.15 25.02 -4.95
N GLN A 173 4.46 25.74 -4.07
CA GLN A 173 5.11 26.75 -3.22
C GLN A 173 6.11 26.08 -2.27
N ALA A 174 5.77 24.92 -1.72
CA ALA A 174 6.69 24.13 -0.91
C ALA A 174 7.92 23.67 -1.72
N ASP A 175 7.74 23.29 -2.99
CA ASP A 175 8.86 22.98 -3.90
C ASP A 175 9.85 24.14 -4.03
N LEU A 176 9.38 25.39 -4.18
CA LEU A 176 10.27 26.55 -4.27
C LEU A 176 10.99 26.80 -2.94
N ILE A 177 10.23 26.84 -1.85
CA ILE A 177 10.77 27.14 -0.51
C ILE A 177 11.83 26.11 -0.11
N ARG A 178 11.59 24.81 -0.33
CA ARG A 178 12.55 23.76 0.05
C ARG A 178 13.88 23.90 -0.70
N LEU A 179 13.84 24.27 -1.99
CA LEU A 179 15.06 24.47 -2.76
C LEU A 179 15.79 25.73 -2.29
N ASP A 180 15.06 26.82 -2.02
CA ASP A 180 15.63 28.08 -1.56
C ASP A 180 16.33 27.93 -0.20
N VAL A 181 15.70 27.24 0.76
CA VAL A 181 16.32 27.00 2.07
C VAL A 181 17.52 26.07 1.98
N LEU A 182 17.48 25.03 1.14
CA LEU A 182 18.65 24.17 0.92
C LEU A 182 19.78 24.91 0.21
N ASN A 183 19.47 25.82 -0.71
CA ASN A 183 20.49 26.61 -1.40
C ASN A 183 21.18 27.59 -0.45
N HIS A 184 20.41 28.18 0.48
CA HIS A 184 20.91 29.13 1.47
C HIS A 184 21.63 28.48 2.65
N TYR A 185 20.99 27.51 3.31
CA TYR A 185 21.49 26.88 4.54
C TYR A 185 22.22 25.55 4.30
N GLY A 186 22.00 24.89 3.16
CA GLY A 186 22.25 23.46 3.00
C GLY A 186 21.29 22.65 3.84
N GLY A 187 21.65 21.40 4.14
CA GLY A 187 20.93 20.58 5.12
C GLY A 187 20.27 19.35 4.53
N ILE A 188 19.32 18.83 5.30
CA ILE A 188 18.49 17.66 5.03
C ILE A 188 17.04 18.15 5.00
N TYR A 189 16.46 18.23 3.82
CA TYR A 189 15.03 18.50 3.67
C TYR A 189 14.24 17.19 3.74
N LEU A 190 13.11 17.22 4.47
CA LEU A 190 12.16 16.13 4.61
C LEU A 190 10.74 16.69 4.43
N ASP A 191 9.89 16.02 3.66
CA ASP A 191 8.43 16.24 3.74
C ASP A 191 7.91 15.75 5.10
N LEU A 192 6.81 16.33 5.57
CA LEU A 192 6.25 16.06 6.90
C LEU A 192 5.55 14.69 7.04
N ASP A 193 5.53 13.91 5.97
CA ASP A 193 5.07 12.53 5.93
C ASP A 193 6.23 11.56 5.61
N VAL A 194 7.47 11.99 5.83
CA VAL A 194 8.67 11.13 5.81
C VAL A 194 9.07 10.73 7.22
N ILE A 195 9.18 9.42 7.46
CA ILE A 195 9.65 8.86 8.73
C ILE A 195 11.09 8.40 8.58
N VAL A 196 11.99 8.98 9.37
CA VAL A 196 13.40 8.60 9.39
C VAL A 196 13.57 7.32 10.17
N MET A 197 14.16 6.30 9.52
CA MET A 197 14.39 4.98 10.10
C MET A 197 15.79 4.90 10.72
N ARG A 198 16.79 5.52 10.07
CA ARG A 198 18.21 5.40 10.46
C ARG A 198 18.98 6.71 10.25
N SER A 199 20.15 6.80 10.88
CA SER A 199 21.08 7.92 10.67
C SER A 199 21.54 7.98 9.21
N MET A 200 21.60 9.20 8.69
CA MET A 200 22.09 9.53 7.34
C MET A 200 23.51 10.12 7.37
N ASP A 201 24.24 10.04 8.49
CA ASP A 201 25.53 10.74 8.65
C ASP A 201 26.58 10.35 7.59
N HIS A 202 26.57 9.08 7.17
CA HIS A 202 27.46 8.59 6.13
C HIS A 202 27.24 9.30 4.77
N LEU A 203 26.07 9.90 4.55
CA LEU A 203 25.73 10.64 3.34
C LEU A 203 26.22 12.09 3.35
N LEU A 204 26.54 12.66 4.51
CA LEU A 204 26.85 14.09 4.64
C LEU A 204 28.14 14.52 3.92
N ARG A 205 29.00 13.56 3.54
CA ARG A 205 30.21 13.82 2.73
C ARG A 205 29.91 14.22 1.29
N HIS A 206 28.72 13.93 0.76
CA HIS A 206 28.37 14.21 -0.63
C HIS A 206 28.01 15.70 -0.82
N GLU A 207 27.84 16.13 -2.07
CA GLU A 207 27.44 17.51 -2.41
C GLU A 207 25.92 17.67 -2.46
N PHE A 208 25.24 16.77 -3.16
CA PHE A 208 23.79 16.78 -3.35
C PHE A 208 23.27 15.35 -3.50
N ILE A 209 22.13 15.03 -2.89
CA ILE A 209 21.54 13.70 -2.86
C ILE A 209 20.03 13.77 -3.07
N MET A 210 19.51 12.88 -3.91
CA MET A 210 18.08 12.56 -4.00
C MET A 210 17.89 11.05 -4.15
N GLY A 211 16.70 10.54 -3.84
CA GLY A 211 16.33 9.14 -4.08
C GLY A 211 15.40 8.96 -5.27
N GLN A 212 15.38 7.74 -5.81
CA GLN A 212 14.51 7.35 -6.91
C GLN A 212 13.05 7.19 -6.47
N GLU A 213 12.12 7.84 -7.18
CA GLU A 213 10.70 7.52 -7.09
C GLU A 213 10.36 6.38 -8.06
N GLY A 214 9.76 5.32 -7.51
CA GLY A 214 9.47 4.09 -8.25
C GLY A 214 10.66 3.16 -8.43
N ILE A 215 10.37 1.89 -8.69
CA ILE A 215 11.40 0.86 -8.88
C ILE A 215 12.28 1.25 -10.07
N GLY A 216 13.60 1.36 -9.82
CA GLY A 216 14.57 1.78 -10.83
C GLY A 216 14.44 3.25 -11.27
N GLY A 217 13.75 4.10 -10.51
CA GLY A 217 13.51 5.49 -10.87
C GLY A 217 12.52 5.64 -12.04
N SER A 218 11.55 4.73 -12.14
CA SER A 218 10.54 4.72 -13.21
C SER A 218 9.69 5.99 -13.28
N VAL A 219 9.61 6.75 -12.19
CA VAL A 219 8.95 8.05 -12.14
C VAL A 219 9.97 9.19 -12.24
N GLY A 220 11.03 9.16 -11.41
CA GLY A 220 12.06 10.19 -11.41
C GLY A 220 12.88 10.20 -10.11
N LEU A 221 13.30 11.39 -9.67
CA LEU A 221 13.97 11.60 -8.39
C LEU A 221 13.06 12.41 -7.47
N CYS A 222 12.53 11.80 -6.41
CA CYS A 222 11.55 12.44 -5.53
C CYS A 222 12.20 13.53 -4.67
N ASN A 223 11.51 14.66 -4.51
CA ASN A 223 12.00 15.80 -3.74
C ASN A 223 11.54 15.83 -2.28
N ALA A 224 10.82 14.81 -1.83
CA ALA A 224 10.43 14.64 -0.43
C ALA A 224 11.60 14.34 0.51
N VAL A 225 12.76 13.92 -0.02
CA VAL A 225 14.03 13.79 0.73
C VAL A 225 15.17 14.32 -0.13
N ILE A 226 15.79 15.42 0.31
CA ILE A 226 16.95 16.03 -0.35
C ILE A 226 18.02 16.32 0.69
N LEU A 227 19.26 15.94 0.40
CA LEU A 227 20.41 16.38 1.19
C LEU A 227 21.32 17.23 0.31
N ALA A 228 21.68 18.43 0.77
CA ALA A 228 22.45 19.36 -0.05
C ALA A 228 23.44 20.17 0.78
N ARG A 229 24.62 20.41 0.21
CA ARG A 229 25.45 21.53 0.65
C ARG A 229 24.77 22.85 0.22
N PRO A 230 24.92 23.93 1.01
CA PRO A 230 24.56 25.26 0.52
C PRO A 230 25.27 25.53 -0.82
N GLN A 231 24.54 26.09 -1.77
CA GLN A 231 25.01 26.31 -3.14
C GLN A 231 25.50 25.04 -3.84
N ALA A 232 24.90 23.87 -3.61
CA ALA A 232 25.18 22.67 -4.41
C ALA A 232 24.96 22.94 -5.91
N ARG A 233 25.86 22.46 -6.78
CA ARG A 233 25.83 22.79 -8.22
C ARG A 233 24.58 22.27 -8.91
N PHE A 234 24.20 21.03 -8.63
CA PHE A 234 22.98 20.43 -9.17
C PHE A 234 21.73 21.20 -8.72
N LEU A 235 21.67 21.60 -7.45
CA LEU A 235 20.56 22.38 -6.89
C LEU A 235 20.39 23.72 -7.61
N GLN A 236 21.49 24.47 -7.80
CA GLN A 236 21.47 25.74 -8.53
C GLN A 236 20.94 25.57 -9.96
N ARG A 237 21.41 24.52 -10.67
CA ARG A 237 20.94 24.23 -12.04
C ARG A 237 19.45 23.91 -12.06
N TRP A 238 19.01 23.03 -11.17
CA TRP A 238 17.62 22.62 -11.09
C TRP A 238 16.72 23.81 -10.72
N GLN A 239 17.05 24.60 -9.71
CA GLN A 239 16.33 25.85 -9.39
C GLN A 239 16.25 26.78 -10.59
N HIS A 240 17.33 26.91 -11.36
CA HIS A 240 17.37 27.78 -12.54
C HIS A 240 16.36 27.37 -13.63
N THR A 241 15.96 26.10 -13.68
CA THR A 241 14.95 25.58 -14.62
C THR A 241 13.51 25.91 -14.25
N TYR A 242 13.22 26.40 -13.03
CA TYR A 242 11.87 26.84 -12.66
C TYR A 242 11.35 28.03 -13.49
N ARG A 243 12.18 28.63 -14.36
CA ARG A 243 11.75 29.53 -15.45
C ARG A 243 10.75 28.92 -16.41
N THR A 244 10.76 27.59 -16.58
CA THR A 244 9.80 26.88 -17.44
C THR A 244 8.67 26.23 -16.66
N PHE A 245 8.57 26.49 -15.35
CA PHE A 245 7.58 25.85 -14.48
C PHE A 245 6.17 25.95 -15.06
N ASP A 246 5.45 24.83 -15.01
CA ASP A 246 4.06 24.71 -15.39
C ASP A 246 3.29 24.00 -14.27
N GLN A 247 2.44 24.75 -13.59
CA GLN A 247 1.61 24.22 -12.50
C GLN A 247 0.59 23.18 -12.99
N ALA A 248 0.28 23.12 -14.29
CA ALA A 248 -0.61 22.09 -14.82
C ALA A 248 0.04 20.70 -14.81
N ASP A 249 1.37 20.62 -14.75
CA ASP A 249 2.11 19.36 -14.65
C ASP A 249 2.57 19.12 -13.20
N TRP A 250 1.81 18.25 -12.51
CA TRP A 250 1.89 18.08 -11.06
C TRP A 250 3.27 17.68 -10.55
N ASN A 251 3.97 16.76 -11.21
CA ASN A 251 5.23 16.21 -10.71
C ASN A 251 6.42 16.40 -11.66
N TYR A 252 6.25 17.10 -12.78
CA TYR A 252 7.34 17.23 -13.74
C TYR A 252 8.55 17.96 -13.17
N HIS A 253 8.41 19.20 -12.70
CA HIS A 253 9.55 19.96 -12.16
C HIS A 253 10.07 19.41 -10.83
N SER A 254 9.21 18.79 -10.02
CA SER A 254 9.54 18.29 -8.69
C SER A 254 10.18 16.90 -8.68
N VAL A 255 9.84 16.02 -9.64
CA VAL A 255 10.25 14.61 -9.64
C VAL A 255 10.87 14.17 -10.98
N VAL A 256 10.17 14.38 -12.10
CA VAL A 256 10.60 13.86 -13.41
C VAL A 256 11.86 14.59 -13.91
N LEU A 257 11.84 15.92 -13.84
CA LEU A 257 12.88 16.81 -14.34
C LEU A 257 14.24 16.59 -13.64
N PRO A 258 14.35 16.56 -12.30
CA PRO A 258 15.64 16.23 -11.67
C PRO A 258 16.16 14.85 -12.10
N GLY A 259 15.28 13.86 -12.33
CA GLY A 259 15.67 12.57 -12.90
C GLY A 259 16.23 12.64 -14.33
N LYS A 260 15.68 13.51 -15.18
CA LYS A 260 16.23 13.79 -16.52
C LYS A 260 17.57 14.52 -16.43
N LEU A 261 17.65 15.59 -15.64
CA LEU A 261 18.85 16.41 -15.48
C LEU A 261 20.03 15.59 -14.91
N ALA A 262 19.77 14.68 -13.97
CA ALA A 262 20.81 13.87 -13.34
C ALA A 262 21.62 13.01 -14.32
N ARG A 263 21.05 12.64 -15.48
CA ARG A 263 21.78 11.92 -16.55
C ARG A 263 22.87 12.77 -17.19
N HIS A 264 22.69 14.09 -17.23
CA HIS A 264 23.63 15.03 -17.83
C HIS A 264 24.60 15.64 -16.80
N PHE A 265 24.22 15.66 -15.52
CA PHE A 265 25.00 16.24 -14.42
C PHE A 265 25.33 15.20 -13.34
N TYR A 266 25.61 13.95 -13.73
CA TYR A 266 25.85 12.82 -12.81
C TYR A 266 27.01 13.05 -11.82
N GLY A 267 27.97 13.92 -12.17
CA GLY A 267 29.06 14.31 -11.27
C GLY A 267 28.68 15.31 -10.18
N GLU A 268 27.47 15.89 -10.25
CA GLU A 268 26.98 16.91 -9.31
C GLU A 268 25.90 16.36 -8.35
N ILE A 269 25.45 15.11 -8.53
CA ILE A 269 24.40 14.47 -7.73
C ILE A 269 24.76 13.02 -7.38
N THR A 270 24.44 12.60 -6.17
CA THR A 270 24.43 11.20 -5.75
C THR A 270 22.99 10.69 -5.69
N ILE A 271 22.69 9.62 -6.41
CA ILE A 271 21.33 9.05 -6.50
C ILE A 271 21.21 7.83 -5.59
N MET A 272 20.23 7.84 -4.70
CA MET A 272 19.89 6.72 -3.85
C MET A 272 18.85 5.81 -4.52
N ASN A 273 18.96 4.50 -4.28
CA ASN A 273 17.96 3.54 -4.72
C ASN A 273 16.58 3.88 -4.09
N HIS A 274 15.48 3.57 -4.77
CA HIS A 274 14.12 3.79 -4.26
C HIS A 274 13.89 3.17 -2.87
N THR A 275 14.58 2.07 -2.53
CA THR A 275 14.50 1.43 -1.21
C THR A 275 15.11 2.25 -0.07
N ALA A 276 15.96 3.25 -0.37
CA ALA A 276 16.59 4.05 0.67
C ALA A 276 15.59 4.96 1.40
N PHE A 277 14.65 5.56 0.66
CA PHE A 277 13.74 6.59 1.18
C PHE A 277 12.24 6.36 0.86
N PHE A 278 11.92 5.66 -0.23
CA PHE A 278 10.59 5.70 -0.84
C PHE A 278 9.90 4.34 -0.95
N TRP A 279 10.55 3.25 -0.53
CA TRP A 279 9.89 1.96 -0.39
C TRP A 279 9.42 1.75 1.06
N PRO A 280 8.19 1.27 1.30
CA PRO A 280 7.15 0.95 0.31
C PRO A 280 6.55 2.16 -0.43
N LEU A 281 6.12 1.94 -1.69
CA LEU A 281 5.66 2.97 -2.62
C LEU A 281 4.21 3.46 -2.36
N TRP A 282 3.77 4.45 -3.15
CA TRP A 282 2.44 5.09 -3.11
C TRP A 282 1.34 4.29 -3.82
N ASP A 283 1.69 3.17 -4.44
CA ASP A 283 0.74 2.27 -5.11
C ASP A 283 0.01 1.36 -4.11
N SER A 284 -0.98 0.60 -4.59
CA SER A 284 -1.76 -0.27 -3.71
C SER A 284 -0.89 -1.29 -2.96
N HIS A 285 0.18 -1.78 -3.58
CA HIS A 285 1.10 -2.72 -2.95
C HIS A 285 1.87 -2.08 -1.79
N GLY A 286 2.45 -0.90 -2.02
CA GLY A 286 3.22 -0.21 -1.00
C GLY A 286 2.35 0.30 0.15
N LEU A 287 1.17 0.86 -0.17
CA LEU A 287 0.19 1.29 0.84
C LEU A 287 -0.32 0.12 1.69
N ARG A 288 -0.63 -1.02 1.08
CA ARG A 288 -1.01 -2.24 1.82
C ARG A 288 0.13 -2.72 2.72
N THR A 289 1.38 -2.69 2.23
CA THR A 289 2.57 -3.08 2.98
C THR A 289 2.77 -2.18 4.22
N LEU A 290 2.57 -0.87 4.07
CA LEU A 290 2.70 0.12 5.15
C LEU A 290 1.61 -0.05 6.22
N PHE A 291 0.34 -0.06 5.81
CA PHE A 291 -0.78 0.19 6.71
C PHE A 291 -1.57 -1.04 7.13
N LEU A 292 -1.51 -2.14 6.36
CA LEU A 292 -2.32 -3.34 6.61
C LEU A 292 -1.47 -4.55 6.97
N GLU A 293 -0.38 -4.79 6.23
CA GLU A 293 0.47 -5.96 6.44
C GLU A 293 1.38 -5.79 7.67
N LYS A 294 1.76 -6.90 8.33
CA LYS A 294 2.79 -6.98 9.37
C LYS A 294 3.92 -7.90 8.92
N ASN A 295 4.57 -7.55 7.81
CA ASN A 295 5.53 -8.45 7.15
C ASN A 295 6.75 -7.74 6.53
N TYR A 296 6.85 -6.42 6.65
CA TYR A 296 7.97 -5.66 6.10
C TYR A 296 8.90 -5.15 7.20
N ASP A 297 10.19 -5.42 7.02
CA ASP A 297 11.27 -4.92 7.88
C ASP A 297 11.94 -3.71 7.23
N PHE A 298 12.04 -2.61 7.98
CA PHE A 298 12.63 -1.35 7.55
C PHE A 298 14.14 -1.26 7.84
N ALA A 299 14.81 -2.35 8.21
CA ALA A 299 16.23 -2.35 8.57
C ALA A 299 17.16 -1.71 7.50
N ASP A 300 16.81 -1.88 6.22
CA ASP A 300 17.58 -1.35 5.09
C ASP A 300 17.13 0.04 4.64
N ASN A 301 16.01 0.55 5.18
CA ASN A 301 15.55 1.90 4.91
C ASN A 301 16.36 2.94 5.70
N LEU A 302 16.71 4.05 5.06
CA LEU A 302 17.16 5.26 5.76
C LEU A 302 15.95 6.10 6.19
N ALA A 303 14.93 6.14 5.34
CA ALA A 303 13.62 6.70 5.63
C ALA A 303 12.52 5.94 4.88
N THR A 304 11.26 6.20 5.22
CA THR A 304 10.11 5.80 4.40
C THR A 304 9.17 7.00 4.26
N HIS A 305 8.69 7.21 3.04
CA HIS A 305 7.58 8.12 2.77
C HIS A 305 6.26 7.39 3.06
N VAL A 306 5.35 8.01 3.82
CA VAL A 306 4.06 7.36 4.16
C VAL A 306 2.92 7.74 3.23
N TRP A 307 3.16 8.69 2.33
CA TRP A 307 2.26 9.07 1.23
C TRP A 307 0.92 9.57 1.76
N GLU A 308 0.97 10.56 2.64
CA GLU A 308 -0.19 11.04 3.41
C GLU A 308 -1.39 11.34 2.51
N SER A 309 -1.19 12.03 1.39
CA SER A 309 -2.26 12.37 0.45
C SER A 309 -2.98 11.14 -0.12
N ALA A 310 -2.24 10.04 -0.34
CA ALA A 310 -2.78 8.78 -0.85
C ALA A 310 -3.40 7.91 0.26
N ALA A 311 -2.83 7.93 1.46
CA ALA A 311 -3.24 7.08 2.57
C ALA A 311 -4.39 7.66 3.40
N THR A 312 -4.51 8.99 3.48
CA THR A 312 -5.51 9.70 4.31
C THR A 312 -6.95 9.27 4.10
N PRO A 313 -7.47 9.11 2.87
CA PRO A 313 -8.89 8.81 2.66
C PRO A 313 -9.37 7.53 3.39
N HIS A 314 -8.55 6.47 3.38
CA HIS A 314 -9.00 5.14 3.82
C HIS A 314 -8.08 4.43 4.81
N LEU A 315 -6.76 4.69 4.79
CA LEU A 315 -5.77 3.97 5.60
C LEU A 315 -5.34 4.75 6.86
N MET A 316 -5.21 6.08 6.74
CA MET A 316 -4.83 6.97 7.86
C MET A 316 -6.03 7.73 8.48
N ALA A 317 -7.24 7.54 7.96
CA ALA A 317 -8.44 8.13 8.52
C ALA A 317 -8.60 7.75 10.01
N GLY A 318 -8.59 8.76 10.89
CA GLY A 318 -8.72 8.56 12.34
C GLY A 318 -7.43 8.11 13.04
N LEU A 319 -6.25 8.34 12.47
CA LEU A 319 -4.97 8.01 13.09
C LEU A 319 -4.81 8.68 14.47
N THR A 320 -4.61 7.88 15.50
CA THR A 320 -4.38 8.34 16.88
C THR A 320 -3.24 7.57 17.54
N PRO A 321 -2.64 8.06 18.63
CA PRO A 321 -1.65 7.30 19.40
C PRO A 321 -2.20 5.96 19.89
N SER A 322 -3.48 5.92 20.27
CA SER A 322 -4.12 4.67 20.70
C SER A 322 -4.19 3.67 19.54
N LEU A 323 -4.51 4.11 18.33
CA LEU A 323 -4.50 3.25 17.15
C LEU A 323 -3.10 2.71 16.87
N ILE A 324 -2.07 3.57 16.84
CA ILE A 324 -0.69 3.17 16.60
C ILE A 324 -0.20 2.17 17.66
N ARG A 325 -0.56 2.36 18.94
CA ARG A 325 -0.20 1.44 20.03
C ARG A 325 -0.86 0.08 19.91
N ASN A 326 -2.11 0.03 19.45
CA ASN A 326 -2.95 -1.16 19.57
C ASN A 326 -3.09 -1.95 18.26
N ILE A 327 -2.96 -1.31 17.09
CA ILE A 327 -3.04 -1.96 15.78
C ILE A 327 -1.63 -2.18 15.25
N ASP A 328 -1.27 -3.43 14.96
CA ASP A 328 -0.02 -3.70 14.23
C ASP A 328 -0.16 -3.36 12.75
N SER A 329 0.94 -2.95 12.17
CA SER A 329 1.21 -2.93 10.73
C SER A 329 2.72 -2.73 10.62
N SER A 330 3.30 -2.95 9.44
CA SER A 330 4.72 -2.74 9.23
C SER A 330 5.11 -1.32 9.66
N LEU A 331 4.30 -0.31 9.31
CA LEU A 331 4.54 1.08 9.71
C LEU A 331 4.28 1.33 11.20
N TYR A 332 3.13 0.94 11.74
CA TYR A 332 2.77 1.27 13.13
C TYR A 332 3.71 0.63 14.15
N CYS A 333 4.26 -0.54 13.82
CA CYS A 333 5.33 -1.16 14.57
C CYS A 333 6.55 -0.23 14.75
N GLN A 334 6.96 0.47 13.70
CA GLN A 334 8.07 1.44 13.79
C GLN A 334 7.65 2.70 14.56
N LEU A 335 6.43 3.20 14.32
CA LEU A 335 5.96 4.47 14.89
C LEU A 335 5.72 4.43 16.40
N ARG A 336 5.42 3.26 16.99
CA ARG A 336 5.19 3.14 18.45
C ARG A 336 6.34 3.67 19.29
N HIS A 337 7.56 3.48 18.84
CA HIS A 337 8.76 3.91 19.56
C HIS A 337 8.92 5.44 19.61
N LEU A 338 8.22 6.15 18.72
CA LEU A 338 8.28 7.61 18.60
C LEU A 338 7.14 8.31 19.34
N LEU A 339 6.13 7.56 19.81
CA LEU A 339 5.04 8.14 20.61
C LEU A 339 5.56 8.63 21.97
N PRO A 340 4.97 9.70 22.54
CA PRO A 340 5.28 10.09 23.92
C PRO A 340 4.94 8.96 24.88
N HIS A 341 5.89 8.54 25.70
CA HIS A 341 5.68 7.54 26.76
C HIS A 341 5.92 8.17 28.12
N ASP A 342 5.12 7.79 29.10
CA ASP A 342 5.30 8.15 30.52
C ASP A 342 6.26 7.19 31.26
N GLY A 343 6.82 6.21 30.54
CA GLY A 343 7.81 5.27 31.03
C GLY A 343 7.26 4.12 31.86
N GLN A 344 5.92 4.00 32.01
CA GLN A 344 5.32 2.97 32.88
C GLN A 344 5.01 1.65 32.16
N GLU A 345 4.76 1.68 30.85
CA GLU A 345 4.40 0.48 30.09
C GLU A 345 5.46 0.12 29.02
N PRO A 346 5.91 -1.15 28.96
CA PRO A 346 6.84 -1.59 27.93
C PRO A 346 6.19 -1.49 26.54
N ILE A 347 6.97 -1.03 25.56
CA ILE A 347 6.51 -0.92 24.18
C ILE A 347 6.27 -2.34 23.65
N ARG A 348 5.04 -2.59 23.17
CA ARG A 348 4.67 -3.88 22.58
C ARG A 348 5.63 -4.22 21.43
N PRO A 349 6.35 -5.35 21.50
CA PRO A 349 7.24 -5.76 20.42
C PRO A 349 6.44 -6.07 19.16
N CYS A 350 7.07 -5.92 18.00
CA CYS A 350 6.52 -6.39 16.74
C CYS A 350 7.33 -7.56 16.22
N ARG A 351 6.72 -8.74 16.24
CA ARG A 351 7.31 -9.95 15.67
C ARG A 351 6.82 -10.13 14.24
N ILE A 352 7.73 -10.09 13.27
CA ILE A 352 7.45 -10.53 11.90
C ILE A 352 7.69 -12.03 11.85
N LEU A 353 6.67 -12.79 11.43
CA LEU A 353 6.76 -14.24 11.34
C LEU A 353 7.11 -14.67 9.92
N THR A 354 8.05 -15.59 9.76
CA THR A 354 8.40 -16.15 8.45
C THR A 354 7.55 -17.38 8.09
N HIS A 355 7.41 -18.30 9.04
CA HIS A 355 6.61 -19.53 8.98
C HIS A 355 6.03 -19.83 10.37
N SER A 356 4.99 -20.67 10.44
CA SER A 356 4.51 -21.13 11.76
C SER A 356 5.55 -22.02 12.45
N PRO A 357 5.94 -21.74 13.70
CA PRO A 357 6.84 -22.59 14.49
C PRO A 357 6.12 -23.77 15.14
N ARG A 358 4.79 -23.86 15.01
CA ARG A 358 3.99 -24.89 15.67
C ARG A 358 4.11 -26.22 14.92
N SER A 359 4.09 -27.33 15.66
CA SER A 359 4.15 -28.68 15.08
C SER A 359 2.91 -29.03 14.25
N ASP A 360 1.77 -28.43 14.56
CA ASP A 360 0.52 -28.57 13.78
C ASP A 360 0.45 -27.64 12.58
N HIS A 361 1.45 -26.78 12.37
CA HIS A 361 1.52 -25.75 11.33
C HIS A 361 0.38 -24.72 11.37
N LEU A 362 -0.31 -24.55 12.51
CA LEU A 362 -1.31 -23.49 12.67
C LEU A 362 -0.62 -22.13 12.58
N VAL A 363 -1.02 -21.29 11.63
CA VAL A 363 -0.50 -19.93 11.43
C VAL A 363 -1.17 -18.97 12.39
N GLY A 364 -2.51 -18.98 12.44
CA GLY A 364 -3.28 -18.06 13.27
C GLY A 364 -4.67 -18.59 13.58
N SER A 365 -5.22 -18.15 14.72
CA SER A 365 -6.57 -18.49 15.18
C SER A 365 -7.25 -17.26 15.74
N TRP A 366 -8.32 -16.82 15.09
CA TRP A 366 -9.06 -15.61 15.44
C TRP A 366 -10.48 -16.01 15.87
N PRO A 367 -10.79 -16.00 17.18
CA PRO A 367 -12.14 -16.22 17.67
C PRO A 367 -13.13 -15.19 17.15
N LEU A 368 -12.65 -13.96 16.89
CA LEU A 368 -13.44 -12.77 16.57
C LEU A 368 -14.45 -12.45 17.67
N THR A 369 -13.95 -12.27 18.90
CA THR A 369 -14.74 -11.82 20.04
C THR A 369 -14.61 -10.30 20.21
N PRO A 370 -15.61 -9.63 20.82
CA PRO A 370 -15.55 -8.20 21.09
C PRO A 370 -14.32 -7.85 21.94
N VAL A 371 -13.63 -6.77 21.57
CA VAL A 371 -12.50 -6.23 22.35
C VAL A 371 -13.00 -4.99 23.12
N PRO A 372 -12.60 -4.78 24.38
CA PRO A 372 -13.04 -3.61 25.17
C PRO A 372 -12.68 -2.24 24.58
N LEU A 373 -11.77 -2.21 23.62
CA LEU A 373 -11.28 -1.00 22.98
C LEU A 373 -12.25 -0.53 21.88
N THR A 374 -12.79 0.68 22.04
CA THR A 374 -13.57 1.37 21.00
C THR A 374 -12.65 2.00 19.96
N LEU A 375 -11.93 1.18 19.20
CA LEU A 375 -11.08 1.61 18.09
C LEU A 375 -11.72 1.23 16.75
N ASN A 376 -11.51 2.05 15.72
CA ASN A 376 -11.86 1.71 14.34
C ASN A 376 -10.76 2.18 13.39
N PRO A 377 -10.05 1.27 12.71
CA PRO A 377 -10.17 -0.18 12.85
C PRO A 377 -9.85 -0.69 14.26
N SER A 378 -10.47 -1.81 14.64
CA SER A 378 -10.17 -2.57 15.86
C SER A 378 -9.25 -3.75 15.56
N PRO A 379 -8.47 -4.22 16.54
CA PRO A 379 -7.61 -5.39 16.35
C PRO A 379 -8.43 -6.68 16.31
N ALA A 380 -8.15 -7.55 15.36
CA ALA A 380 -8.56 -8.95 15.41
C ALA A 380 -7.45 -9.76 16.12
N THR A 381 -7.74 -10.21 17.34
CA THR A 381 -6.73 -10.84 18.21
C THR A 381 -6.50 -12.30 17.83
N ASP A 382 -5.23 -12.66 17.60
CA ASP A 382 -4.79 -14.03 17.41
C ASP A 382 -4.62 -14.75 18.76
N THR A 383 -5.06 -16.01 18.81
CA THR A 383 -4.97 -16.90 19.97
C THR A 383 -4.12 -18.13 19.72
N SER A 384 -3.51 -18.26 18.54
CA SER A 384 -2.63 -19.39 18.20
C SER A 384 -1.29 -19.39 18.95
N GLY A 385 -0.91 -18.24 19.51
CA GLY A 385 0.41 -17.99 20.13
C GLY A 385 1.48 -17.50 19.15
N ASN A 386 1.12 -17.26 17.88
CA ASN A 386 2.05 -16.77 16.86
C ASN A 386 2.11 -15.25 16.77
N ASP A 387 1.24 -14.54 17.50
CA ASP A 387 1.11 -13.08 17.44
C ASP A 387 0.76 -12.61 16.02
N MET A 388 -0.16 -13.32 15.35
CA MET A 388 -0.60 -12.90 14.02
C MET A 388 -1.50 -11.66 14.10
N HIS A 389 -1.32 -10.76 13.14
CA HIS A 389 -2.05 -9.50 13.13
C HIS A 389 -3.28 -9.55 12.23
N GLY A 390 -4.40 -9.02 12.72
CA GLY A 390 -5.58 -8.71 11.90
C GLY A 390 -6.24 -7.39 12.27
N ILE A 391 -6.94 -6.81 11.29
CA ILE A 391 -7.63 -5.51 11.34
C ILE A 391 -9.08 -5.75 11.00
N LEU A 392 -9.96 -5.27 11.87
CA LEU A 392 -11.39 -5.20 11.62
C LEU A 392 -11.80 -3.74 11.41
N ARG A 393 -12.23 -3.39 10.20
CA ARG A 393 -12.74 -2.07 9.86
C ARG A 393 -14.26 -2.11 9.84
N ASN A 394 -14.89 -1.16 10.54
CA ASN A 394 -16.36 -1.00 10.57
C ASN A 394 -17.15 -2.29 10.92
N GLY A 395 -16.52 -3.27 11.57
CA GLY A 395 -17.18 -4.50 12.00
C GLY A 395 -18.03 -4.28 13.22
N PHE A 396 -19.17 -4.96 13.27
CA PHE A 396 -20.13 -4.83 14.37
C PHE A 396 -20.20 -6.13 15.18
N PHE A 397 -20.22 -5.98 16.51
CA PHE A 397 -20.45 -7.08 17.44
C PHE A 397 -21.78 -6.88 18.16
N LEU A 398 -22.54 -7.96 18.34
CA LEU A 398 -23.72 -7.91 19.19
C LEU A 398 -23.30 -7.88 20.68
N PRO A 399 -23.91 -7.03 21.51
CA PRO A 399 -23.66 -7.03 22.95
C PRO A 399 -24.07 -8.38 23.57
N ASN A 400 -23.15 -8.98 24.34
CA ASN A 400 -23.37 -10.24 25.08
C ASN A 400 -23.69 -11.48 24.21
N ASP A 401 -23.20 -11.52 22.97
CA ASP A 401 -23.45 -12.62 22.04
C ASP A 401 -22.13 -13.30 21.59
N ASP A 402 -22.20 -14.60 21.31
CA ASP A 402 -21.10 -15.42 20.75
C ASP A 402 -21.25 -15.58 19.21
N ASP A 403 -22.03 -14.69 18.59
CA ASP A 403 -22.22 -14.62 17.14
C ASP A 403 -21.01 -14.02 16.39
N GLY A 404 -19.96 -13.62 17.09
CA GLY A 404 -18.77 -13.06 16.47
C GLY A 404 -19.05 -11.70 15.81
N VAL A 405 -18.44 -11.47 14.64
CA VAL A 405 -18.47 -10.17 13.97
C VAL A 405 -19.39 -10.18 12.75
N TYR A 406 -20.22 -9.15 12.64
CA TYR A 406 -20.97 -8.83 11.45
C TYR A 406 -20.20 -7.86 10.56
N LEU A 407 -20.07 -8.24 9.29
CA LEU A 407 -19.63 -7.38 8.20
C LEU A 407 -20.86 -7.01 7.38
N SER A 408 -21.08 -5.72 7.15
CA SER A 408 -22.31 -5.11 6.64
C SER A 408 -22.52 -5.27 5.13
N GLY A 409 -21.52 -5.77 4.40
CA GLY A 409 -21.54 -5.76 2.93
C GLY A 409 -21.40 -4.35 2.32
N GLN A 410 -20.90 -3.38 3.10
CA GLN A 410 -20.57 -2.04 2.63
C GLN A 410 -19.06 -1.80 2.73
N ASP A 411 -18.62 -0.95 3.65
CA ASP A 411 -17.23 -0.54 3.89
C ASP A 411 -16.60 -1.27 5.09
N SER A 412 -17.21 -2.39 5.52
CA SER A 412 -16.68 -3.24 6.59
C SER A 412 -15.88 -4.41 6.04
N TYR A 413 -14.74 -4.69 6.63
CA TYR A 413 -13.91 -5.83 6.25
C TYR A 413 -13.07 -6.31 7.42
N LEU A 414 -12.69 -7.58 7.36
CA LEU A 414 -11.61 -8.16 8.16
C LEU A 414 -10.42 -8.43 7.25
N PHE A 415 -9.25 -7.91 7.59
CA PHE A 415 -7.98 -8.20 6.94
C PHE A 415 -7.07 -8.94 7.92
N LEU A 416 -6.52 -10.08 7.50
CA LEU A 416 -5.56 -10.87 8.27
C LEU A 416 -4.22 -10.86 7.54
N SER A 417 -3.17 -10.38 8.22
CA SER A 417 -1.80 -10.44 7.75
C SER A 417 -1.22 -11.84 7.90
N MET A 418 -0.29 -12.21 7.01
CA MET A 418 0.26 -13.56 6.93
C MET A 418 1.79 -13.58 7.09
N PRO A 419 2.39 -14.73 7.45
CA PRO A 419 3.84 -14.88 7.52
C PRO A 419 4.53 -14.55 6.18
N THR A 420 5.76 -14.05 6.23
CA THR A 420 6.47 -13.53 5.05
C THR A 420 6.71 -14.57 3.96
N ASN A 421 6.77 -15.86 4.32
CA ASN A 421 7.04 -16.94 3.38
C ASN A 421 5.85 -17.90 3.22
N LEU A 422 4.67 -17.57 3.74
CA LEU A 422 3.47 -18.39 3.54
C LEU A 422 3.10 -18.38 2.04
N THR A 423 3.14 -19.55 1.41
CA THR A 423 2.70 -19.70 0.01
C THR A 423 1.23 -20.06 -0.07
N LEU A 424 0.61 -19.82 -1.24
CA LEU A 424 -0.79 -20.18 -1.48
C LEU A 424 -1.05 -21.69 -1.33
N THR A 425 -0.06 -22.53 -1.66
CA THR A 425 -0.13 -23.97 -1.48
C THR A 425 1.13 -24.54 -0.81
N PRO A 426 1.01 -25.51 0.11
CA PRO A 426 -0.24 -25.98 0.70
C PRO A 426 -0.81 -24.98 1.73
N LEU A 427 -2.14 -24.88 1.82
CA LEU A 427 -2.81 -23.94 2.72
C LEU A 427 -4.17 -24.49 3.13
N THR A 428 -4.53 -24.36 4.39
CA THR A 428 -5.90 -24.61 4.86
C THR A 428 -6.45 -23.37 5.56
N ILE A 429 -7.66 -22.98 5.18
CA ILE A 429 -8.40 -21.90 5.85
C ILE A 429 -9.76 -22.43 6.27
N GLN A 430 -10.06 -22.37 7.56
CA GLN A 430 -11.34 -22.71 8.13
C GLN A 430 -11.99 -21.46 8.71
N TRP A 431 -13.30 -21.30 8.52
CA TRP A 431 -14.06 -20.21 9.11
C TRP A 431 -15.52 -20.62 9.33
N HIS A 432 -16.17 -19.99 10.31
CA HIS A 432 -17.61 -20.11 10.49
C HIS A 432 -18.25 -18.87 9.89
N THR A 433 -19.27 -19.05 9.06
CA THR A 433 -20.03 -17.92 8.51
C THR A 433 -21.53 -18.19 8.50
N LYS A 434 -22.30 -17.12 8.66
CA LYS A 434 -23.75 -17.08 8.51
C LYS A 434 -24.09 -15.95 7.53
N ILE A 435 -24.61 -16.29 6.36
CA ILE A 435 -25.08 -15.33 5.36
C ILE A 435 -26.55 -15.04 5.66
N THR A 436 -26.88 -13.75 5.77
CA THR A 436 -28.24 -13.35 6.09
C THR A 436 -29.16 -13.38 4.88
N THR A 437 -30.43 -13.73 5.07
CA THR A 437 -31.45 -13.68 4.00
C THR A 437 -31.84 -12.25 3.61
N GLN A 438 -31.54 -11.29 4.48
CA GLN A 438 -31.78 -9.86 4.28
C GLN A 438 -30.52 -9.05 4.65
N PRO A 439 -30.09 -8.08 3.82
CA PRO A 439 -30.61 -7.78 2.47
C PRO A 439 -30.37 -8.94 1.48
N PRO A 440 -30.93 -8.90 0.25
CA PRO A 440 -30.67 -9.92 -0.76
C PRO A 440 -29.17 -10.19 -0.93
N VAL A 441 -28.81 -11.47 -1.03
CA VAL A 441 -27.41 -11.88 -1.10
C VAL A 441 -26.76 -11.32 -2.38
N ASN A 442 -25.62 -10.66 -2.19
CA ASN A 442 -24.78 -10.28 -3.31
C ASN A 442 -24.00 -11.52 -3.79
N ASP A 443 -24.47 -12.17 -4.85
CA ASP A 443 -23.81 -13.35 -5.42
C ASP A 443 -22.38 -13.08 -5.94
N GLN A 444 -22.04 -11.80 -6.16
CA GLN A 444 -20.68 -11.36 -6.52
C GLN A 444 -19.86 -10.91 -5.31
N GLY A 445 -20.46 -10.89 -4.11
CA GLY A 445 -19.83 -10.47 -2.88
C GLY A 445 -18.71 -11.40 -2.44
N THR A 446 -17.76 -10.86 -1.70
CA THR A 446 -16.60 -11.58 -1.19
C THR A 446 -16.92 -12.23 0.15
N VAL A 447 -17.00 -13.56 0.20
CA VAL A 447 -16.96 -14.28 1.48
C VAL A 447 -15.53 -14.20 2.02
N MET A 448 -14.57 -14.57 1.19
CA MET A 448 -13.14 -14.52 1.51
C MET A 448 -12.31 -14.28 0.24
N MET A 449 -11.22 -13.53 0.34
CA MET A 449 -10.21 -13.42 -0.72
C MET A 449 -8.81 -13.65 -0.15
N VAL A 450 -8.08 -14.61 -0.71
CA VAL A 450 -6.64 -14.79 -0.47
C VAL A 450 -5.88 -13.98 -1.51
N GLN A 451 -5.12 -12.98 -1.05
CA GLN A 451 -4.28 -12.13 -1.88
C GLN A 451 -2.84 -12.65 -1.83
N THR A 452 -2.24 -12.90 -3.00
CA THR A 452 -0.80 -13.11 -3.14
C THR A 452 -0.17 -12.01 -4.00
N ASP A 453 1.13 -12.09 -4.25
CA ASP A 453 1.84 -11.24 -5.20
C ASP A 453 1.46 -11.49 -6.67
N VAL A 454 1.10 -12.73 -7.04
CA VAL A 454 0.82 -13.12 -8.44
C VAL A 454 -0.57 -13.71 -8.70
N CYS A 455 -1.29 -14.08 -7.65
CA CYS A 455 -2.60 -14.72 -7.69
C CYS A 455 -3.60 -14.12 -6.67
N LYS A 456 -4.88 -14.01 -7.05
CA LYS A 456 -6.01 -13.78 -6.12
C LYS A 456 -6.95 -14.98 -6.17
N LEU A 457 -7.27 -15.57 -5.02
CA LEU A 457 -8.26 -16.63 -4.89
C LEU A 457 -9.48 -16.08 -4.14
N TRP A 458 -10.64 -16.12 -4.77
CA TRP A 458 -11.89 -15.61 -4.25
C TRP A 458 -12.84 -16.75 -3.90
N ILE A 459 -13.44 -16.68 -2.72
CA ILE A 459 -14.63 -17.43 -2.35
C ILE A 459 -15.80 -16.45 -2.40
N LYS A 460 -16.71 -16.70 -3.33
CA LYS A 460 -17.97 -15.96 -3.51
C LYS A 460 -19.15 -16.90 -3.25
N PRO A 461 -20.36 -16.38 -2.97
CA PRO A 461 -21.54 -17.22 -2.76
C PRO A 461 -21.81 -18.23 -3.89
N GLY A 462 -21.49 -17.87 -5.14
CA GLY A 462 -21.73 -18.72 -6.32
C GLY A 462 -20.51 -19.48 -6.89
N ALA A 463 -19.28 -19.15 -6.47
CA ALA A 463 -18.08 -19.76 -7.05
C ALA A 463 -16.81 -19.56 -6.22
N VAL A 464 -15.86 -20.45 -6.45
CA VAL A 464 -14.45 -20.23 -6.16
C VAL A 464 -13.77 -19.76 -7.44
N GLU A 465 -13.25 -18.52 -7.48
CA GLU A 465 -12.57 -17.97 -8.64
C GLU A 465 -11.09 -17.78 -8.37
N THR A 466 -10.25 -18.07 -9.36
CA THR A 466 -8.81 -17.76 -9.29
C THR A 466 -8.44 -16.79 -10.39
N TRP A 467 -7.61 -15.81 -10.04
CA TRP A 467 -7.17 -14.74 -10.91
C TRP A 467 -5.64 -14.65 -10.86
N THR A 468 -4.99 -14.51 -12.01
CA THR A 468 -3.53 -14.40 -12.10
C THR A 468 -3.15 -13.03 -12.67
N LEU A 469 -2.02 -12.50 -12.23
CA LEU A 469 -1.49 -11.22 -12.69
C LEU A 469 -0.72 -11.43 -14.01
N THR A 470 -1.35 -11.11 -15.14
CA THR A 470 -0.72 -11.18 -16.46
C THR A 470 0.08 -9.90 -16.75
N ASN A 471 1.29 -10.09 -17.31
CA ASN A 471 2.23 -9.03 -17.68
C ASN A 471 2.60 -8.08 -16.52
N GLY A 472 2.39 -8.49 -15.26
CA GLY A 472 2.69 -7.69 -14.06
C GLY A 472 1.68 -6.61 -13.70
N TRP A 473 0.59 -6.42 -14.46
CA TRP A 473 -0.33 -5.29 -14.24
C TRP A 473 -1.82 -5.60 -14.41
N VAL A 474 -2.19 -6.72 -15.07
CA VAL A 474 -3.59 -7.02 -15.38
C VAL A 474 -4.02 -8.29 -14.66
N TRP A 475 -5.08 -8.22 -13.86
CA TRP A 475 -5.68 -9.40 -13.24
C TRP A 475 -6.65 -10.07 -14.21
N GLU A 476 -6.40 -11.33 -14.53
CA GLU A 476 -7.27 -12.13 -15.40
C GLU A 476 -7.78 -13.37 -14.67
N ARG A 477 -9.09 -13.63 -14.76
CA ARG A 477 -9.68 -14.85 -14.20
C ARG A 477 -9.23 -16.05 -15.01
N THR A 478 -8.64 -17.03 -14.32
CA THR A 478 -8.08 -18.24 -14.93
C THR A 478 -8.93 -19.48 -14.66
N SER A 479 -9.60 -19.57 -13.51
CA SER A 479 -10.54 -20.66 -13.21
C SER A 479 -11.75 -20.19 -12.40
N SER A 480 -12.84 -20.96 -12.50
CA SER A 480 -14.06 -20.78 -11.72
C SER A 480 -14.65 -22.16 -11.41
N VAL A 481 -14.79 -22.48 -10.13
CA VAL A 481 -15.38 -23.74 -9.64
C VAL A 481 -16.71 -23.39 -8.98
N PRO A 482 -17.84 -23.97 -9.41
CA PRO A 482 -19.14 -23.70 -8.79
C PRO A 482 -19.12 -24.00 -7.28
N LEU A 483 -19.74 -23.12 -6.51
CA LEU A 483 -19.91 -23.27 -5.06
C LEU A 483 -21.26 -22.63 -4.70
N SER A 484 -21.93 -23.12 -3.66
CA SER A 484 -23.18 -22.54 -3.18
C SER A 484 -23.12 -22.36 -1.67
N PHE A 485 -23.34 -21.12 -1.24
CA PHE A 485 -23.58 -20.80 0.15
C PHE A 485 -25.10 -20.71 0.39
N PRO A 486 -25.64 -21.44 1.38
CA PRO A 486 -27.01 -21.27 1.78
C PRO A 486 -27.16 -19.91 2.50
N ALA A 487 -28.19 -19.18 2.11
CA ALA A 487 -28.64 -17.99 2.82
C ALA A 487 -29.87 -18.40 3.63
N ASP A 488 -29.63 -19.07 4.76
CA ASP A 488 -30.65 -19.67 5.62
C ASP A 488 -30.59 -19.15 7.07
N ASP A 489 -29.85 -18.06 7.28
CA ASP A 489 -29.60 -17.45 8.58
C ASP A 489 -28.99 -18.45 9.61
N GLN A 490 -28.32 -19.52 9.16
CA GLN A 490 -27.60 -20.47 10.00
C GLN A 490 -26.09 -20.33 9.87
N TYR A 491 -25.36 -20.74 10.93
CA TYR A 491 -23.91 -20.89 10.84
C TYR A 491 -23.54 -22.20 10.18
N HIS A 492 -22.63 -22.11 9.21
CA HIS A 492 -21.96 -23.25 8.61
C HIS A 492 -20.46 -23.14 8.80
N VAL A 493 -19.80 -24.29 8.95
CA VAL A 493 -18.34 -24.37 9.02
C VAL A 493 -17.81 -24.66 7.64
N TYR A 494 -17.01 -23.76 7.09
CA TYR A 494 -16.32 -23.95 5.83
C TYR A 494 -14.86 -24.25 6.03
N THR A 495 -14.29 -25.09 5.18
CA THR A 495 -12.84 -25.33 5.15
C THR A 495 -12.36 -25.41 3.71
N LEU A 496 -11.54 -24.44 3.30
CA LEU A 496 -10.80 -24.46 2.05
C LEU A 496 -9.46 -25.18 2.29
N VAL A 497 -9.22 -26.25 1.54
CA VAL A 497 -7.95 -26.99 1.54
C VAL A 497 -7.32 -26.86 0.15
N LEU A 498 -6.10 -26.32 0.11
CA LEU A 498 -5.29 -26.21 -1.09
C LEU A 498 -4.08 -27.15 -0.95
N HIS A 499 -3.95 -28.10 -1.87
CA HIS A 499 -2.85 -29.06 -1.90
C HIS A 499 -1.71 -28.56 -2.77
N SER A 500 -0.47 -28.92 -2.41
CA SER A 500 0.68 -28.65 -3.26
C SER A 500 0.58 -29.45 -4.56
N PRO A 501 0.96 -28.87 -5.73
CA PRO A 501 0.97 -29.59 -7.01
C PRO A 501 1.87 -30.83 -7.01
N LEU A 502 2.86 -30.88 -6.12
CA LEU A 502 3.84 -31.96 -5.98
C LEU A 502 3.42 -33.06 -5.00
N SER A 503 2.19 -33.00 -4.45
CA SER A 503 1.65 -34.07 -3.61
C SER A 503 1.64 -35.39 -4.39
N SER A 504 2.42 -36.37 -3.91
CA SER A 504 2.64 -37.67 -4.54
C SER A 504 1.39 -38.57 -4.62
N SER A 505 0.26 -38.17 -4.00
CA SER A 505 -1.00 -38.86 -4.18
C SER A 505 -1.78 -38.24 -5.35
N LEU A 506 -1.84 -38.93 -6.49
CA LEU A 506 -2.67 -38.63 -7.66
C LEU A 506 -4.19 -38.50 -7.37
N LEU A 507 -4.62 -38.61 -6.12
CA LEU A 507 -6.01 -38.73 -5.69
C LEU A 507 -6.55 -37.49 -4.95
N ALA A 508 -5.69 -36.61 -4.41
CA ALA A 508 -6.15 -35.43 -3.67
C ALA A 508 -6.35 -34.24 -4.62
N PRO A 509 -7.57 -33.67 -4.74
CA PRO A 509 -7.79 -32.49 -5.56
C PRO A 509 -6.95 -31.30 -5.10
N ALA A 510 -6.38 -30.57 -6.05
CA ALA A 510 -5.58 -29.36 -5.77
C ALA A 510 -6.36 -28.32 -4.94
N LEU A 511 -7.69 -28.25 -5.11
CA LEU A 511 -8.59 -27.41 -4.33
C LEU A 511 -9.80 -28.23 -3.87
N VAL A 512 -10.13 -28.15 -2.58
CA VAL A 512 -11.36 -28.71 -2.00
C VAL A 512 -11.97 -27.70 -1.04
N VAL A 513 -13.29 -27.52 -1.10
CA VAL A 513 -14.06 -26.78 -0.11
C VAL A 513 -15.01 -27.74 0.59
N TYR A 514 -14.90 -27.80 1.90
CA TYR A 514 -15.84 -28.50 2.77
C TYR A 514 -16.84 -27.54 3.38
N ARG A 515 -18.09 -27.98 3.56
CA ARG A 515 -19.12 -27.34 4.36
C ARG A 515 -19.67 -28.38 5.33
N ASP A 516 -19.57 -28.11 6.63
CA ASP A 516 -20.02 -29.01 7.71
C ASP A 516 -19.52 -30.45 7.55
N GLY A 517 -18.27 -30.60 7.10
CA GLY A 517 -17.61 -31.89 6.84
C GLY A 517 -17.89 -32.53 5.48
N TYR A 518 -18.78 -31.96 4.65
CA TYR A 518 -19.10 -32.48 3.31
C TYR A 518 -18.38 -31.68 2.22
N VAL A 519 -17.88 -32.34 1.18
CA VAL A 519 -17.30 -31.66 0.01
C VAL A 519 -18.41 -30.94 -0.76
N VAL A 520 -18.27 -29.62 -0.94
CA VAL A 520 -19.22 -28.78 -1.68
C VAL A 520 -18.63 -28.17 -2.96
N ALA A 521 -17.29 -28.15 -3.07
CA ALA A 521 -16.59 -27.85 -4.31
C ALA A 521 -15.24 -28.59 -4.33
N SER A 522 -14.80 -29.03 -5.50
CA SER A 522 -13.46 -29.58 -5.69
C SER A 522 -12.96 -29.38 -7.11
N SER A 523 -11.64 -29.29 -7.29
CA SER A 523 -11.00 -29.22 -8.60
C SER A 523 -9.59 -29.82 -8.58
N GLN A 524 -9.28 -30.62 -9.59
CA GLN A 524 -7.98 -31.27 -9.78
C GLN A 524 -6.96 -30.38 -10.50
N ALA A 525 -7.43 -29.44 -11.33
CA ALA A 525 -6.56 -28.60 -12.17
C ALA A 525 -6.95 -27.10 -12.15
N PRO A 526 -7.18 -26.48 -10.98
CA PRO A 526 -7.18 -25.03 -10.92
C PRO A 526 -5.79 -24.52 -11.31
N THR A 527 -5.72 -23.65 -12.31
CA THR A 527 -4.51 -22.92 -12.65
C THR A 527 -4.30 -21.82 -11.62
N PHE A 528 -3.55 -22.07 -10.56
CA PHE A 528 -3.05 -21.00 -9.69
C PHE A 528 -1.52 -20.95 -9.76
N GLU A 529 -0.97 -19.76 -9.97
CA GLU A 529 0.45 -19.50 -9.74
C GLU A 529 0.69 -19.45 -8.23
N ASN A 530 1.67 -20.20 -7.75
CA ASN A 530 1.98 -20.24 -6.32
C ASN A 530 2.75 -18.96 -5.95
N GLY A 531 2.08 -18.05 -5.25
CA GLY A 531 2.62 -16.80 -4.76
C GLY A 531 2.73 -16.75 -3.23
N ILE A 532 3.40 -15.71 -2.74
CA ILE A 532 3.46 -15.39 -1.31
C ILE A 532 2.13 -14.74 -0.90
N VAL A 533 1.46 -15.30 0.10
CA VAL A 533 0.22 -14.75 0.65
C VAL A 533 0.53 -13.44 1.37
N ARG A 534 -0.01 -12.34 0.84
CA ARG A 534 0.15 -10.98 1.38
C ARG A 534 -0.93 -10.65 2.41
N GLY A 535 -2.09 -11.29 2.30
CA GLY A 535 -3.15 -11.20 3.30
C GLY A 535 -4.42 -11.91 2.89
N ILE A 536 -5.32 -12.07 3.85
CA ILE A 536 -6.62 -12.73 3.63
C ILE A 536 -7.71 -11.77 4.09
N TRP A 537 -8.68 -11.54 3.21
CA TRP A 537 -9.79 -10.61 3.39
C TRP A 537 -11.08 -11.39 3.60
N PHE A 538 -11.97 -10.89 4.45
CA PHE A 538 -13.34 -11.41 4.62
C PHE A 538 -14.36 -10.27 4.52
N GLY A 539 -15.54 -10.57 3.96
CA GLY A 539 -16.66 -9.63 3.78
C GLY A 539 -16.46 -8.53 2.74
N SER A 540 -15.23 -8.31 2.28
CA SER A 540 -14.87 -7.42 1.18
C SER A 540 -13.55 -7.88 0.57
N ALA A 541 -13.04 -7.12 -0.39
CA ALA A 541 -11.76 -7.37 -1.03
C ALA A 541 -10.89 -6.11 -1.02
N GLU A 542 -9.63 -6.27 -1.41
CA GLU A 542 -8.75 -5.14 -1.64
C GLU A 542 -9.30 -4.23 -2.75
N PRO A 543 -9.44 -2.91 -2.51
CA PRO A 543 -9.84 -1.97 -3.55
C PRO A 543 -8.76 -1.86 -4.61
N ALA A 544 -9.14 -1.55 -5.87
CA ALA A 544 -8.16 -1.37 -6.95
C ALA A 544 -7.12 -0.29 -6.61
N LYS A 545 -7.57 0.80 -5.98
CA LYS A 545 -6.76 1.91 -5.48
C LYS A 545 -7.28 2.35 -4.12
N TYR A 546 -6.40 2.49 -3.14
CA TYR A 546 -6.77 2.99 -1.81
C TYR A 546 -7.09 4.49 -1.76
N GLN A 547 -6.88 5.20 -2.87
CA GLN A 547 -7.20 6.61 -3.04
C GLN A 547 -8.64 6.82 -3.54
N ASP A 548 -9.22 5.80 -4.17
CA ASP A 548 -10.59 5.85 -4.69
C ASP A 548 -11.58 5.47 -3.57
N PRO A 549 -12.84 5.95 -3.62
CA PRO A 549 -13.87 5.51 -2.69
C PRO A 549 -13.94 3.98 -2.62
N TRP A 550 -14.09 3.45 -1.42
CA TRP A 550 -14.14 2.00 -1.20
C TRP A 550 -15.22 1.34 -2.07
N ASP A 551 -14.80 0.39 -2.90
CA ASP A 551 -15.72 -0.33 -3.78
C ASP A 551 -16.55 -1.34 -2.98
N THR A 552 -17.79 -0.98 -2.69
CA THR A 552 -18.72 -1.84 -1.95
C THR A 552 -19.40 -2.89 -2.83
N SER A 553 -19.23 -2.85 -4.16
CA SER A 553 -19.87 -3.82 -5.07
C SER A 553 -19.35 -5.24 -4.88
N ALA A 554 -18.11 -5.37 -4.40
CA ALA A 554 -17.47 -6.64 -4.06
C ALA A 554 -17.74 -7.09 -2.61
N SER A 555 -18.49 -6.34 -1.80
CA SER A 555 -18.71 -6.65 -0.39
C SER A 555 -19.90 -7.57 -0.16
N LEU A 556 -19.84 -8.39 0.89
CA LEU A 556 -20.88 -9.32 1.30
C LEU A 556 -21.29 -9.07 2.75
N ALA A 557 -22.59 -8.98 2.99
CA ALA A 557 -23.16 -8.94 4.33
C ALA A 557 -23.17 -10.36 4.93
N ALA A 558 -22.42 -10.58 6.00
CA ALA A 558 -22.34 -11.87 6.66
C ALA A 558 -21.73 -11.77 8.07
N TRP A 559 -22.04 -12.77 8.90
CA TRP A 559 -21.39 -12.98 10.18
C TRP A 559 -20.18 -13.90 10.01
N TYR A 560 -19.14 -13.66 10.82
CA TYR A 560 -17.91 -14.44 10.86
C TYR A 560 -17.48 -14.72 12.30
N LYS A 561 -17.06 -15.94 12.57
CA LYS A 561 -16.39 -16.31 13.83
C LYS A 561 -15.41 -17.47 13.63
N LYS A 562 -14.51 -17.66 14.60
CA LYS A 562 -13.61 -18.82 14.67
C LYS A 562 -12.87 -19.10 13.34
N ILE A 563 -12.01 -18.18 12.94
CA ILE A 563 -11.17 -18.33 11.74
C ILE A 563 -9.86 -19.00 12.15
N ASN A 564 -9.48 -20.07 11.47
CA ASN A 564 -8.23 -20.79 11.69
C ASN A 564 -7.50 -21.00 10.35
N ILE A 565 -6.18 -20.79 10.35
CA ILE A 565 -5.37 -20.88 9.14
C ILE A 565 -4.15 -21.74 9.42
N TRP A 566 -3.85 -22.70 8.53
CA TRP A 566 -2.69 -23.58 8.63
C TRP A 566 -1.83 -23.51 7.38
N GLU A 567 -0.51 -23.53 7.58
CA GLU A 567 0.52 -23.66 6.55
C GLU A 567 0.71 -25.13 6.13
N ARG A 568 -0.41 -25.85 5.97
CA ARG A 568 -0.47 -27.22 5.49
C ARG A 568 -1.86 -27.53 4.94
N ALA A 569 -1.96 -28.59 4.15
CA ALA A 569 -3.24 -29.17 3.78
C ALA A 569 -3.71 -30.12 4.89
N LEU A 570 -4.88 -29.85 5.49
CA LEU A 570 -5.49 -30.76 6.46
C LEU A 570 -6.03 -32.01 5.76
N THR A 571 -5.81 -33.17 6.38
CA THR A 571 -6.37 -34.45 5.90
C THR A 571 -7.83 -34.60 6.33
N LEU A 572 -8.57 -35.54 5.72
CA LEU A 572 -9.92 -35.91 6.21
C LEU A 572 -9.91 -36.35 7.67
N GLN A 573 -8.83 -36.98 8.15
CA GLN A 573 -8.70 -37.38 9.53
C GLN A 573 -8.52 -36.16 10.46
N ASP A 574 -7.71 -35.18 10.04
CA ASP A 574 -7.58 -33.91 10.78
C ASP A 574 -8.94 -33.21 10.91
N LEU A 575 -9.69 -33.12 9.80
CA LEU A 575 -11.01 -32.49 9.79
C LEU A 575 -12.00 -33.24 10.70
N ARG A 576 -11.99 -34.58 10.67
CA ARG A 576 -12.86 -35.42 11.51
C ARG A 576 -12.53 -35.33 13.00
N ASN A 577 -11.26 -35.14 13.32
CA ASN A 577 -10.79 -34.99 14.69
C ASN A 577 -10.90 -33.56 15.21
N ASP A 578 -11.33 -32.61 14.37
CA ASP A 578 -11.50 -31.22 14.77
C ASP A 578 -12.70 -31.11 15.74
N PRO A 579 -12.48 -30.74 17.01
CA PRO A 579 -13.58 -30.58 17.97
C PRO A 579 -14.57 -29.47 17.57
N LEU A 580 -14.23 -28.62 16.60
CA LEU A 580 -15.13 -27.62 16.01
C LEU A 580 -16.03 -28.17 14.89
N GLN A 581 -15.76 -29.38 14.36
CA GLN A 581 -16.60 -30.06 13.38
C GLN A 581 -17.23 -31.32 13.98
N SER A 582 -18.54 -31.31 14.21
CA SER A 582 -19.27 -32.57 14.38
C SER A 582 -19.40 -33.23 12.99
N PHE A 583 -18.44 -34.07 12.60
CA PHE A 583 -18.67 -35.00 11.49
C PHE A 583 -19.81 -35.92 11.91
N LYS A 584 -21.01 -35.69 11.38
CA LYS A 584 -22.04 -36.71 11.40
C LYS A 584 -21.53 -37.82 10.49
N ASN A 585 -21.25 -38.99 11.06
CA ASN A 585 -20.97 -40.19 10.28
C ASN A 585 -22.09 -40.33 9.25
N ALA A 586 -21.79 -40.07 7.98
CA ALA A 586 -22.59 -40.66 6.92
C ALA A 586 -22.37 -42.16 7.06
N ASP A 587 -23.45 -42.90 7.29
CA ASP A 587 -23.43 -44.35 7.37
C ASP A 587 -22.62 -44.91 6.19
N HIS A 588 -21.58 -45.66 6.54
CA HIS A 588 -20.71 -46.39 5.63
C HIS A 588 -21.52 -47.50 4.91
N GLN A 589 -22.51 -47.19 4.07
CA GLN A 589 -23.24 -48.21 3.30
C GLN A 589 -23.73 -47.84 1.90
N SER A 590 -23.52 -46.65 1.34
CA SER A 590 -24.14 -46.35 0.03
C SER A 590 -23.29 -45.58 -0.97
N TRP A 591 -22.00 -45.87 -1.12
CA TRP A 591 -21.23 -45.39 -2.29
C TRP A 591 -20.19 -46.42 -2.74
N LEU A 592 -20.69 -47.56 -3.21
CA LEU A 592 -20.06 -48.34 -4.26
C LEU A 592 -21.10 -48.42 -5.39
N LEU A 593 -20.72 -47.94 -6.58
CA LEU A 593 -21.48 -47.89 -7.84
C LEU A 593 -22.37 -46.64 -8.01
N GLU A 594 -21.81 -45.59 -8.60
CA GLU A 594 -22.17 -45.07 -9.94
C GLU A 594 -21.15 -44.03 -10.42
#